data_AF-A0A962TKM0-F1
#
_entry.id   AF-A0A962TKM0-F1
#
_cell.length_a   1.000
_cell.length_b   1.000
_cell.length_c   1.000
_cell.angle_alpha   90.00
_cell.angle_beta   90.00
_cell.angle_gamma   90.00
#
_symmetry.space_group_name_H-M   'P 1'
#
loop_
_entity.id
_entity.type
_entity.pdbx_description
1 polymer ?
#
loop_
_entity_poly.entity_id
_entity_poly.type
_entity_poly.pdbx_seq_one_letter_code
_entity_poly.pdbx_strand_id
1 'polypeptide(L)' 'GVQRHLKATGIFARLNLRDGKSGYLHDIPRTLGYILGVAGRYPELADLCSLLRLRSIGGWRPPVEQLR' A
#
# COMPACT_ATOMS: atom_id res chain seq x y z
N GLY A 1 11.17 -2.08 4.36
CA GLY A 1 11.21 -2.97 3.18
C GLY A 1 9.81 -3.28 2.67
N VAL A 2 9.67 -3.43 1.35
CA VAL A 2 8.39 -3.60 0.64
C VAL A 2 7.60 -4.82 1.13
N GLN A 3 8.25 -5.97 1.33
CA GLN A 3 7.59 -7.20 1.77
C GLN A 3 6.83 -7.03 3.10
N ARG A 4 7.44 -6.37 4.10
CA ARG A 4 6.80 -6.12 5.40
C ARG A 4 5.56 -5.23 5.27
N HIS A 5 5.64 -4.18 4.45
CA HIS A 5 4.53 -3.26 4.25
C HIS A 5 3.39 -3.96 3.50
N LEU A 6 3.71 -4.77 2.49
CA LEU A 6 2.71 -5.55 1.75
C LEU A 6 1.98 -6.53 2.67
N LYS A 7 2.73 -7.23 3.54
CA LYS A 7 2.15 -8.10 4.58
C LYS A 7 1.24 -7.31 5.54
N ALA A 8 1.68 -6.14 6.00
CA ALA A 8 0.89 -5.30 6.90
C ALA A 8 -0.43 -4.83 6.24
N THR A 9 -0.38 -4.36 4.99
CA THR A 9 -1.57 -3.98 4.23
C THR A 9 -2.57 -5.13 4.12
N GLY A 10 -2.11 -6.35 3.83
CA GLY A 10 -2.97 -7.54 3.79
C GLY A 10 -3.58 -7.88 5.16
N ILE A 11 -2.82 -7.72 6.24
CA ILE A 11 -3.31 -7.91 7.62
C ILE A 11 -4.41 -6.88 7.95
N PHE A 12 -4.21 -5.60 7.64
CA PHE A 12 -5.20 -4.55 7.90
C PHE A 12 -6.49 -4.78 7.10
N ALA A 13 -6.38 -5.15 5.82
CA ALA A 13 -7.54 -5.51 5.02
C ALA A 13 -8.29 -6.71 5.62
N ARG A 14 -7.57 -7.76 6.05
CA ARG A 14 -8.17 -8.93 6.71
C ARG A 14 -8.85 -8.59 8.03
N LEU A 15 -8.23 -7.76 8.87
CA LEU A 15 -8.80 -7.33 10.14
C LEU A 15 -10.15 -6.62 9.95
N ASN A 16 -10.30 -5.82 8.89
CA ASN A 16 -11.59 -5.24 8.55
C ASN A 16 -12.58 -6.27 8.01
N LEU A 17 -12.20 -7.01 6.95
CA LEU A 17 -13.11 -7.88 6.23
C LEU A 17 -13.60 -9.10 7.03
N ARG A 18 -12.74 -9.66 7.89
CA ARG A 18 -13.04 -10.86 8.67
C ARG A 18 -13.39 -10.55 10.12
N ASP A 19 -12.62 -9.66 10.74
CA ASP A 19 -12.65 -9.46 12.20
C ASP A 19 -13.45 -8.23 12.62
N GLY A 20 -14.04 -7.48 11.66
CA GLY A 20 -14.86 -6.28 11.92
C GLY A 20 -14.07 -5.08 12.45
N LYS A 21 -12.73 -5.14 12.41
CA LYS A 21 -11.83 -4.11 12.97
C LYS A 21 -11.46 -3.08 11.89
N SER A 22 -12.41 -2.21 11.56
CA SER A 22 -12.24 -1.13 10.57
C SER A 22 -11.21 -0.08 10.97
N GLY A 23 -10.82 -0.03 12.25
CA GLY A 23 -9.84 0.89 12.80
C GLY A 23 -8.49 0.88 12.07
N TYR A 24 -8.11 -0.19 11.36
CA TYR A 24 -6.83 -0.27 10.62
C TYR A 24 -6.91 0.19 9.16
N LEU A 25 -8.10 0.54 8.65
CA LEU A 25 -8.25 0.96 7.25
C LEU A 25 -7.49 2.26 6.94
N HIS A 26 -7.36 3.14 7.94
CA HIS A 26 -6.65 4.41 7.79
C HIS A 26 -5.13 4.23 7.59
N ASP A 27 -4.57 3.08 7.98
CA ASP A 27 -3.15 2.76 7.83
C ASP A 27 -2.79 2.20 6.44
N ILE A 28 -3.79 1.71 5.69
CA ILE A 28 -3.61 1.12 4.35
C ILE A 28 -3.05 2.15 3.35
N PRO A 29 -3.61 3.37 3.23
CA PRO A 29 -3.05 4.43 2.39
C PRO A 29 -1.56 4.69 2.65
N ARG A 30 -1.15 4.76 3.91
CA ARG A 30 0.24 5.03 4.28
C ARG A 30 1.16 3.88 3.87
N THR A 31 0.77 2.64 4.17
CA THR A 31 1.55 1.45 3.82
C THR A 31 1.68 1.27 2.31
N LEU A 32 0.61 1.49 1.55
CA LEU A 32 0.64 1.45 0.08
C LEU A 32 1.49 2.58 -0.52
N GLY A 33 1.42 3.80 0.03
CA GLY A 33 2.26 4.92 -0.40
C GLY A 33 3.75 4.61 -0.27
N TYR A 34 4.18 4.02 0.86
CA TYR A 34 5.55 3.55 1.05
C TYR A 34 5.94 2.48 0.02
N ILE A 35 5.07 1.49 -0.23
CA ILE A 35 5.34 0.42 -1.21
C ILE A 35 5.57 1.03 -2.59
N LEU A 36 4.70 1.95 -3.04
CA LEU A 36 4.85 2.61 -4.34
C LEU A 36 6.12 3.47 -4.43
N GLY A 37 6.46 4.20 -3.37
CA GLY A 37 7.66 5.03 -3.34
C GLY A 37 8.97 4.23 -3.31
N VAL A 38 8.97 3.03 -2.75
CA VAL A 38 10.12 2.10 -2.85
C VAL A 38 10.12 1.39 -4.20
N ALA A 39 8.98 0.87 -4.65
CA ALA A 39 8.87 0.15 -5.92
C ALA A 39 9.23 1.01 -7.14
N GLY A 40 9.00 2.32 -7.07
CA GLY A 40 9.44 3.26 -8.11
C GLY A 40 10.96 3.47 -8.20
N ARG A 41 11.75 2.99 -7.22
CA ARG A 41 13.20 3.13 -7.17
C ARG A 41 13.97 1.88 -7.62
N TYR A 42 13.31 0.73 -7.69
CA TYR A 42 13.93 -0.56 -8.00
C TYR A 42 13.26 -1.18 -9.23
N PRO A 43 13.99 -1.35 -10.35
CA PRO A 43 13.46 -1.96 -11.57
C PRO A 43 12.81 -3.33 -11.34
N GLU A 44 13.35 -4.13 -10.41
CA GLU A 44 12.84 -5.45 -10.03
C GLU A 44 11.44 -5.41 -9.42
N LEU A 45 10.96 -4.23 -9.01
CA LEU A 45 9.65 -4.00 -8.43
C LEU A 45 8.68 -3.26 -9.38
N ALA A 46 9.06 -3.06 -10.65
CA ALA A 46 8.26 -2.33 -11.62
C ALA A 46 6.87 -2.95 -11.83
N ASP A 47 6.79 -4.27 -11.95
CA ASP A 47 5.52 -4.98 -12.13
C ASP A 47 4.59 -4.85 -10.93
N LEU A 48 5.14 -4.88 -9.72
CA LEU A 48 4.38 -4.64 -8.50
C LEU A 48 3.82 -3.21 -8.47
N CYS A 49 4.62 -2.22 -8.84
CA CYS A 49 4.19 -0.83 -8.93
C CYS A 49 3.04 -0.65 -9.93
N SER A 50 3.18 -1.26 -11.12
CA SER A 50 2.15 -1.25 -12.17
C SER A 50 0.85 -1.91 -11.71
N LEU A 51 0.93 -3.08 -11.06
CA LEU A 51 -0.22 -3.79 -10.52
C LEU A 51 -0.97 -2.95 -9.48
N LEU A 52 -0.25 -2.34 -8.54
CA LEU A 52 -0.86 -1.53 -7.48
C LEU A 52 -1.53 -0.27 -8.03
N ARG A 53 -0.93 0.38 -9.04
CA ARG A 53 -1.54 1.54 -9.71
C ARG A 53 -2.78 1.15 -10.53
N LEU A 54 -2.74 0.01 -11.21
CA LEU A 54 -3.89 -0.50 -11.97
C LEU A 54 -5.08 -0.82 -11.05
N ARG A 55 -4.79 -1.35 -9.85
CA ARG A 55 -5.82 -1.76 -8.87
C ARG A 55 -6.21 -0.65 -7.90
N SER A 56 -5.48 0.47 -7.86
CA SER A 56 -5.87 1.61 -7.03
C SER A 56 -7.18 2.19 -7.55
N ILE A 57 -8.20 2.15 -6.69
CA ILE A 57 -9.54 2.66 -6.98
C ILE A 57 -9.41 4.18 -7.19
N GLY A 58 -10.05 4.71 -8.25
CA GLY A 58 -9.89 6.09 -8.68
C GLY A 58 -10.12 7.11 -7.56
N GLY A 59 -9.17 8.04 -7.40
CA GLY A 59 -9.22 9.12 -6.41
C GLY A 59 -8.22 8.99 -5.26
N TRP A 60 -7.67 7.80 -5.01
CA TRP A 60 -6.59 7.63 -4.04
C TRP A 60 -5.27 8.19 -4.60
N ARG A 61 -4.74 9.22 -3.96
CA ARG A 61 -3.37 9.71 -4.19
C ARG A 61 -2.51 9.30 -3.01
N PRO A 62 -1.35 8.65 -3.22
CA PRO A 62 -0.44 8.40 -2.12
C PRO A 62 -0.02 9.75 -1.52
N PRO A 63 0.03 9.88 -0.18
CA PRO A 63 0.53 11.10 0.45
C PRO A 63 1.98 11.30 -0.01
N VAL A 64 2.18 12.26 -0.92
CA VAL A 64 3.48 12.52 -1.59
C VAL A 64 4.53 13.06 -0.63
N GLU A 65 4.15 13.40 0.60
CA GLU A 65 4.94 14.11 1.60
C GLU A 65 5.92 13.24 2.40
N GLN A 66 5.90 11.91 2.21
CA GLN A 66 6.72 10.98 3.02
C GLN A 66 7.93 10.39 2.27
N LEU A 67 8.30 10.96 1.12
CA LEU A 67 9.45 10.53 0.30
C LEU A 67 10.61 11.55 0.30
N ARG A 68 10.76 12.31 1.39
CA ARG A 68 12.02 12.98 1.72
C ARG A 68 12.85 12.09 2.63
#